data_AF-A0A0F9D3J4-F1
#
_entry.id   AF-A0A0F9D3J4-F1
#
_cell.length_a   1.000
_cell.length_b   1.000
_cell.length_c   1.000
_cell.angle_alpha   90.00
_cell.angle_beta   90.00
_cell.angle_gamma   90.00
#
_symmetry.space_group_name_H-M   'P 1'
#
loop_
_entity.id
_entity.type
_entity.pdbx_description
1 polymer ?
#
loop_
_entity_poly.entity_id
_entity_poly.type
_entity_poly.pdbx_seq_one_letter_code
_entity_poly.pdbx_strand_id
1 'polypeptide(L)'
;MRKSIVSLLSIPLLLLSMNSLSAEFKQVGQSRFEYYFWDVYDAKLATPTGQYQFGQHPSKLSLTYLRDFAAKDIVKATNEQWQHLGKTQLLGKFDQQLLALWPDIKEGETLSFITDMQGVGTFYHNDTKLG
;
A
#
# COMPACT_ATOMS: atom_id res chain seq x y z
N MET A 1 25.91 -68.01 -0.40
CA MET A 1 25.51 -67.44 0.91
C MET A 1 25.84 -65.95 0.90
N ARG A 2 24.89 -65.15 1.39
CA ARG A 2 24.81 -63.68 1.43
C ARG A 2 26.11 -62.94 1.82
N LYS A 3 26.28 -61.71 1.31
CA LYS A 3 26.37 -60.40 2.04
C LYS A 3 27.06 -59.36 1.13
N SER A 4 26.33 -58.47 0.48
CA SER A 4 25.80 -57.18 0.96
C SER A 4 26.64 -56.02 0.42
N ILE A 5 26.15 -55.45 -0.68
CA ILE A 5 26.56 -54.16 -1.25
C ILE A 5 26.08 -53.07 -0.29
N VAL A 6 26.99 -52.27 0.26
CA VAL A 6 26.63 -51.04 0.98
C VAL A 6 26.44 -49.96 -0.08
N SER A 7 25.20 -49.77 -0.54
CA SER A 7 24.84 -48.55 -1.27
C SER A 7 24.69 -47.42 -0.27
N LEU A 8 25.62 -46.47 -0.34
CA LEU A 8 25.53 -45.18 0.34
C LEU A 8 24.31 -44.43 -0.22
N LEU A 9 23.22 -44.38 0.55
CA LEU A 9 22.05 -43.57 0.21
C LEU A 9 22.39 -42.09 0.48
N SER A 10 22.69 -41.35 -0.58
CA SER A 10 22.74 -39.89 -0.54
C SER A 10 21.31 -39.38 -0.37
N ILE A 11 20.96 -38.90 0.83
CA ILE A 11 19.69 -38.21 1.06
C ILE A 11 19.81 -36.83 0.41
N PRO A 12 18.99 -36.47 -0.60
CA PRO A 12 18.96 -35.09 -1.06
C PRO A 12 18.25 -34.28 0.02
N LEU A 13 18.99 -33.36 0.64
CA LEU A 13 18.43 -32.34 1.51
C LEU A 13 17.52 -31.46 0.64
N LEU A 14 16.21 -31.73 0.69
CA LEU A 14 15.19 -30.88 0.10
C LEU A 14 15.26 -29.52 0.80
N LEU A 15 15.97 -28.58 0.18
CA LEU A 15 15.87 -27.17 0.50
C LEU A 15 14.43 -26.76 0.19
N LEU A 16 13.57 -26.71 1.21
CA LEU A 16 12.31 -26.01 1.10
C LEU A 16 12.65 -24.52 0.92
N SER A 17 12.65 -24.08 -0.34
CA SER A 17 12.60 -22.67 -0.67
C SER A 17 11.38 -22.09 0.03
N MET A 18 11.60 -21.28 1.07
CA MET A 18 10.56 -20.45 1.65
C MET A 18 10.20 -19.42 0.57
N ASN A 19 9.24 -19.74 -0.30
CA ASN A 19 8.64 -18.75 -1.17
C ASN A 19 7.97 -17.73 -0.25
N SER A 20 8.62 -16.57 -0.06
CA SER A 20 7.97 -15.41 0.51
C SER A 20 6.71 -15.15 -0.30
N LEU A 21 5.55 -15.45 0.28
CA LEU A 21 4.26 -15.13 -0.32
C LEU A 21 4.13 -13.61 -0.31
N SER A 22 4.77 -12.95 -1.28
CA SER A 22 4.37 -11.60 -1.66
C SER A 22 2.95 -11.75 -2.17
N ALA A 23 1.97 -11.53 -1.31
CA ALA A 23 0.58 -11.64 -1.69
C ALA A 23 0.33 -10.62 -2.82
N GLU A 24 0.16 -11.12 -4.04
CA GLU A 24 -0.15 -10.25 -5.17
C GLU A 24 -1.48 -9.52 -4.89
N PHE A 25 -1.44 -8.19 -4.91
CA PHE A 25 -2.62 -7.37 -4.71
C PHE A 25 -3.50 -7.39 -5.96
N LYS A 26 -4.74 -7.84 -5.80
CA LYS A 26 -5.78 -7.82 -6.83
C LYS A 26 -6.65 -6.59 -6.67
N GLN A 27 -7.00 -5.96 -7.77
CA GLN A 27 -7.83 -4.76 -7.75
C GLN A 27 -9.24 -5.09 -7.23
N VAL A 28 -9.69 -4.29 -6.26
CA VAL A 28 -11.08 -4.26 -5.81
C VAL A 28 -11.87 -3.30 -6.70
N GLY A 29 -11.33 -2.10 -6.91
CA GLY A 29 -11.99 -1.04 -7.67
C GLY A 29 -11.09 0.15 -7.92
N GLN A 30 -11.56 1.06 -8.76
CA GLN A 30 -10.89 2.32 -9.09
C GLN A 30 -11.92 3.43 -9.33
N SER A 31 -11.52 4.67 -9.13
CA SER A 31 -12.33 5.86 -9.36
C SER A 31 -11.45 7.07 -9.63
N ARG A 32 -11.95 8.03 -10.39
CA ARG A 32 -11.31 9.34 -10.54
C ARG A 32 -11.89 10.33 -9.53
N PHE A 33 -11.03 11.12 -8.88
CA PHE A 33 -11.45 12.26 -8.07
C PHE A 33 -11.31 13.55 -8.90
N GLU A 34 -12.39 14.32 -8.96
CA GLU A 34 -12.49 15.58 -9.70
C GLU A 34 -12.86 16.71 -8.74
N TYR A 35 -12.29 17.89 -8.96
CA TYR A 35 -12.62 19.10 -8.21
C TYR A 35 -12.96 20.25 -9.16
N TYR A 36 -14.22 20.70 -9.10
CA TYR A 36 -14.87 21.57 -10.08
C TYR A 36 -14.88 21.00 -11.50
N PHE A 37 -13.79 21.17 -12.24
CA PHE A 37 -13.61 20.74 -13.63
C PHE A 37 -12.23 20.13 -13.86
N TRP A 38 -11.48 19.89 -12.79
CA TRP A 38 -10.12 19.36 -12.86
C TRP A 38 -10.04 17.95 -12.32
N ASP A 39 -9.42 17.08 -13.11
CA ASP A 39 -9.00 15.76 -12.68
C ASP A 39 -7.84 15.90 -11.69
N VAL A 40 -7.99 15.35 -10.48
CA VAL A 40 -7.02 15.49 -9.39
C VAL A 40 -6.14 14.25 -9.29
N TYR A 41 -6.76 13.08 -9.12
CA TYR A 41 -6.07 11.79 -9.07
C TYR A 41 -6.99 10.65 -9.49
N ASP A 42 -6.37 9.56 -9.94
CA ASP A 42 -7.01 8.25 -10.03
C ASP A 42 -6.73 7.45 -8.75
N ALA A 43 -7.79 7.07 -8.05
CA ALA A 43 -7.73 6.22 -6.86
C ALA A 43 -7.93 4.76 -7.26
N LYS A 44 -7.10 3.87 -6.69
CA LYS A 44 -7.21 2.43 -6.84
C LYS A 44 -7.12 1.74 -5.48
N LEU A 45 -8.07 0.86 -5.21
CA LEU A 45 -8.07 -0.02 -4.04
C LEU A 45 -7.76 -1.44 -4.46
N ALA A 46 -6.85 -2.10 -3.76
CA ALA A 46 -6.48 -3.49 -3.98
C ALA A 46 -6.36 -4.27 -2.66
N THR A 47 -6.68 -5.55 -2.71
CA THR A 47 -6.53 -6.52 -1.60
C THR A 47 -5.99 -7.83 -2.16
N PRO A 48 -5.43 -8.75 -1.34
CA PRO A 48 -4.99 -10.06 -1.85
C PRO A 48 -6.09 -10.86 -2.55
N THR A 49 -7.34 -10.68 -2.11
CA THR A 49 -8.51 -11.40 -2.64
C THR A 49 -9.18 -10.69 -3.79
N GLY A 50 -8.94 -9.38 -3.98
CA GLY A 50 -9.70 -8.53 -4.91
C GLY A 50 -11.12 -8.24 -4.45
N GLN A 51 -11.44 -8.58 -3.19
CA GLN A 51 -12.70 -8.25 -2.52
C GLN A 51 -12.39 -7.42 -1.29
N TYR A 52 -13.26 -6.46 -0.97
CA TYR A 52 -13.09 -5.61 0.21
C TYR A 52 -14.14 -5.93 1.28
N GLN A 53 -13.68 -6.06 2.51
CA GLN A 53 -14.49 -6.13 3.71
C GLN A 53 -13.96 -5.11 4.71
N PHE A 54 -14.86 -4.48 5.48
CA PHE A 54 -14.46 -3.49 6.46
C PHE A 54 -13.52 -4.09 7.50
N GLY A 55 -12.39 -3.42 7.75
CA GLY A 55 -11.34 -3.91 8.67
C GLY A 55 -10.45 -5.02 8.10
N GLN A 56 -10.60 -5.37 6.83
CA GLN A 56 -9.74 -6.36 6.18
C GLN A 56 -8.36 -5.78 5.90
N HIS A 57 -7.34 -6.54 6.29
CA HIS A 57 -5.95 -6.27 5.97
C HIS A 57 -5.29 -7.53 5.39
N PRO A 58 -4.25 -7.40 4.55
CA PRO A 58 -3.68 -6.15 4.05
C PRO A 58 -4.55 -5.53 2.95
N SER A 59 -4.45 -4.22 2.80
CA SER A 59 -5.04 -3.45 1.70
C SER A 59 -4.00 -2.45 1.16
N LYS A 60 -4.12 -2.11 -0.13
CA LYS A 60 -3.32 -1.08 -0.80
C LYS A 60 -4.27 -0.06 -1.41
N LEU A 61 -4.19 1.18 -0.93
CA LEU A 61 -4.80 2.34 -1.57
C LEU A 61 -3.72 3.10 -2.32
N SER A 62 -3.93 3.37 -3.61
CA SER A 62 -3.01 4.13 -4.46
C SER A 62 -3.72 5.32 -5.07
N LEU A 63 -3.11 6.49 -4.98
CA LEU A 63 -3.56 7.73 -5.60
C LEU A 63 -2.51 8.15 -6.63
N THR A 64 -2.85 8.04 -7.92
CA THR A 64 -2.00 8.53 -9.01
C THR A 64 -2.44 9.93 -9.37
N TYR A 65 -1.60 10.92 -9.07
CA TYR A 65 -1.94 12.32 -9.23
C TYR A 65 -1.86 12.72 -10.68
N LEU A 66 -2.84 13.50 -11.13
CA LEU A 66 -2.97 13.94 -12.51
C LEU A 66 -2.48 15.38 -12.70
N ARG A 67 -1.88 15.97 -11.65
CA ARG A 67 -1.26 17.30 -11.61
C ARG A 67 -0.19 17.36 -10.52
N ASP A 68 0.60 18.42 -10.52
CA ASP A 68 1.55 18.75 -9.46
C ASP A 68 0.84 19.21 -8.17
N PHE A 69 1.32 18.72 -7.02
CA PHE A 69 0.87 19.14 -5.69
C PHE A 69 2.04 19.26 -4.73
N ALA A 70 2.08 20.35 -3.96
CA ALA A 70 2.99 20.43 -2.83
C ALA A 70 2.49 19.54 -1.69
N ALA A 71 3.41 18.94 -0.92
CA ALA A 71 3.08 18.04 0.19
C ALA A 71 2.09 18.68 1.18
N LYS A 72 2.29 19.98 1.48
CA LYS A 72 1.41 20.76 2.36
C LYS A 72 -0.04 20.83 1.90
N ASP A 73 -0.26 20.85 0.59
CA ASP A 73 -1.62 20.94 0.02
C ASP A 73 -2.32 19.59 0.11
N ILE A 74 -1.56 18.49 -0.03
CA ILE A 74 -2.06 17.13 0.20
C ILE A 74 -2.43 16.91 1.68
N VAL A 75 -1.59 17.38 2.61
CA VAL A 75 -1.87 17.32 4.06
C VAL A 75 -3.11 18.16 4.41
N LYS A 76 -3.24 19.36 3.86
CA LYS A 76 -4.43 20.19 4.02
C LYS A 76 -5.68 19.46 3.52
N ALA A 77 -5.65 18.93 2.30
CA ALA A 77 -6.76 18.18 1.72
C ALA A 77 -7.13 16.95 2.55
N THR A 78 -6.15 16.24 3.11
CA THR A 78 -6.38 15.08 3.99
C THR A 78 -7.15 15.48 5.25
N ASN A 79 -6.80 16.61 5.87
CA ASN A 79 -7.56 17.15 7.00
C ASN A 79 -8.99 17.53 6.60
N GLU A 80 -9.18 18.18 5.45
CA GLU A 80 -10.52 18.49 4.92
C GLU A 80 -11.35 17.20 4.72
N GLN A 81 -10.76 16.12 4.21
CA GLN A 81 -11.43 14.83 4.08
C GLN A 81 -11.81 14.23 5.44
N TRP A 82 -10.93 14.28 6.44
CA TRP A 82 -11.27 13.83 7.79
C TRP A 82 -12.41 14.64 8.40
N GLN A 83 -12.43 15.96 8.17
CA GLN A 83 -13.54 16.80 8.61
C GLN A 83 -14.86 16.35 7.96
N HIS A 84 -14.88 16.11 6.64
CA HIS A 84 -16.06 15.61 5.94
C HIS A 84 -16.52 14.23 6.42
N LEU A 85 -15.59 13.37 6.84
CA LEU A 85 -15.88 12.05 7.41
C LEU A 85 -16.25 12.10 8.91
N GLY A 86 -16.35 13.29 9.51
CA GLY A 86 -16.65 13.47 10.94
C GLY A 86 -15.51 12.99 11.85
N LYS A 87 -14.29 12.86 11.35
CA LYS A 87 -13.08 12.46 12.10
C LYS A 87 -12.35 13.68 12.66
N THR A 88 -13.08 14.55 13.35
CA THR A 88 -12.55 15.82 13.88
C THR A 88 -11.39 15.63 14.86
N GLN A 89 -11.33 14.49 15.55
CA GLN A 89 -10.23 14.12 16.45
C GLN A 89 -8.90 13.85 15.74
N LEU A 90 -8.91 13.69 14.41
CA LEU A 90 -7.69 13.47 13.62
C LEU A 90 -7.14 14.77 13.01
N LEU A 91 -7.91 15.85 13.04
CA LEU A 91 -7.52 17.13 12.43
C LEU A 91 -6.25 17.67 13.09
N GLY A 92 -5.24 17.95 12.27
CA GLY A 92 -3.94 18.45 12.72
C GLY A 92 -3.06 17.41 13.43
N LYS A 93 -3.61 16.24 13.79
CA LYS A 93 -2.92 15.25 14.65
C LYS A 93 -1.68 14.68 13.98
N PHE A 94 -1.71 14.54 12.66
CA PHE A 94 -0.65 13.90 11.89
C PHE A 94 0.11 14.86 10.99
N ASP A 95 -0.20 16.15 11.00
CA ASP A 95 0.33 17.11 10.01
C ASP A 95 1.85 17.14 9.98
N GLN A 96 2.50 17.25 11.14
CA GLN A 96 3.96 17.27 11.21
C GLN A 96 4.57 15.96 10.70
N GLN A 97 3.95 14.82 11.01
CA GLN A 97 4.43 13.51 10.56
C GLN A 97 4.27 13.36 9.04
N LEU A 98 3.10 13.72 8.51
CA LEU A 98 2.82 13.63 7.08
C LEU A 98 3.67 14.61 6.27
N LEU A 99 3.89 15.83 6.76
CA LEU A 99 4.78 16.81 6.12
C LEU A 99 6.25 16.37 6.11
N ALA A 100 6.69 15.62 7.12
CA ALA A 100 8.03 15.06 7.15
C ALA A 100 8.18 13.85 6.21
N LEU A 101 7.08 13.16 5.91
CA LEU A 101 7.07 11.89 5.20
C LEU A 101 6.80 12.05 3.71
N TRP A 102 5.81 12.86 3.35
CA TRP A 102 5.33 13.00 1.98
C TRP A 102 6.16 14.03 1.22
N PRO A 103 6.72 13.68 0.04
CA PRO A 103 7.35 14.65 -0.82
C PRO A 103 6.30 15.49 -1.56
N ASP A 104 6.74 16.55 -2.22
CA ASP A 104 5.95 17.15 -3.29
C ASP A 104 5.72 16.10 -4.39
N ILE A 105 4.50 16.07 -4.93
CA ILE A 105 4.07 15.09 -5.93
C ILE A 105 3.99 15.77 -7.29
N LYS A 106 4.53 15.11 -8.31
CA LYS A 106 4.41 15.51 -9.72
C LYS A 106 3.28 14.79 -10.42
N GLU A 107 2.77 15.40 -11.49
CA GLU A 107 1.83 14.74 -12.39
C GLU A 107 2.36 13.37 -12.83
N GLY A 108 1.50 12.35 -12.75
CA GLY A 108 1.78 10.96 -13.06
C GLY A 108 2.36 10.15 -11.89
N GLU A 109 2.77 10.79 -10.79
CA GLU A 109 3.32 10.09 -9.63
C GLU A 109 2.24 9.54 -8.70
N THR A 110 2.59 8.49 -7.97
CA THR A 110 1.66 7.76 -7.10
C THR A 110 2.07 7.83 -5.65
N LEU A 111 1.15 8.24 -4.78
CA LEU A 111 1.23 8.02 -3.33
C LEU A 111 0.37 6.82 -2.96
N SER A 112 0.97 5.81 -2.32
CA SER A 112 0.27 4.62 -1.85
C SER A 112 0.32 4.46 -0.34
N PHE A 113 -0.77 3.98 0.24
CA PHE A 113 -0.86 3.54 1.63
C PHE A 113 -1.14 2.04 1.66
N ILE A 114 -0.24 1.27 2.26
CA ILE A 114 -0.34 -0.19 2.34
C ILE A 114 -0.37 -0.59 3.81
N THR A 115 -1.36 -1.38 4.21
CA THR A 115 -1.42 -1.95 5.56
C THR A 115 -0.86 -3.37 5.58
N ASP A 116 -0.14 -3.76 6.61
CA ASP A 116 0.23 -5.16 6.86
C ASP A 116 -0.93 -5.98 7.46
N MET A 117 -0.69 -7.26 7.79
CA MET A 117 -1.68 -8.16 8.39
C MET A 117 -2.20 -7.67 9.76
N GLN A 118 -1.45 -6.82 10.47
CA GLN A 118 -1.82 -6.24 11.76
C GLN A 118 -2.56 -4.90 11.61
N GLY A 119 -2.71 -4.40 10.37
CA GLY A 119 -3.30 -3.10 10.08
C GLY A 119 -2.34 -1.93 10.25
N VAL A 120 -1.04 -2.19 10.46
CA VAL A 120 -0.03 -1.13 10.50
C VAL A 120 0.21 -0.63 9.08
N GLY A 121 0.04 0.67 8.90
CA GLY A 121 0.18 1.33 7.60
C GLY A 121 1.61 1.76 7.28
N THR A 122 1.95 1.73 6.00
CA THR A 122 3.19 2.28 5.45
C THR A 122 2.89 3.06 4.18
N PHE A 123 3.48 4.23 4.04
CA PHE A 123 3.39 5.06 2.84
C PHE A 123 4.51 4.76 1.85
N TYR A 124 4.18 4.87 0.56
CA TYR A 124 5.10 4.70 -0.57
C TYR A 124 4.88 5.80 -1.60
N HIS A 125 5.96 6.30 -2.21
CA HIS A 125 5.95 7.18 -3.37
C HIS A 125 6.62 6.48 -4.56
N ASN A 126 5.89 6.28 -5.66
CA ASN A 126 6.37 5.51 -6.83
C ASN A 126 7.05 4.19 -6.42
N ASP A 127 6.41 3.44 -5.51
CA ASP A 127 6.89 2.19 -4.90
C ASP A 127 8.13 2.30 -3.99
N THR A 128 8.67 3.50 -3.77
CA THR A 128 9.70 3.77 -2.76
C THR A 128 9.05 3.97 -1.39
N LYS A 129 9.44 3.17 -0.40
CA LYS A 129 8.93 3.27 0.97
C LYS A 129 9.32 4.61 1.60
N LEU A 130 8.35 5.31 2.16
CA LEU A 130 8.55 6.55 2.92
C LEU A 130 8.63 6.27 4.42
N GLY A 131 7.70 5.47 4.96
CA GLY A 131 7.61 5.15 6.39
C GLY A 131 6.23 4.73 6.85
#